data_AF-A0A9P1FU15-F1
#
_entry.id   AF-A0A9P1FU15-F1
#
_cell.length_a   1.000
_cell.length_b   1.000
_cell.length_c   1.000
_cell.angle_alpha   90.00
_cell.angle_beta   90.00
_cell.angle_gamma   90.00
#
_symmetry.space_group_name_H-M   'P 1'
#
loop_
_entity.id
_entity.type
_entity.pdbx_description
1 polymer ?
#
loop_
_entity_poly.entity_id
_entity_poly.type
_entity_poly.pdbx_seq_one_letter_code
_entity_poly.pdbx_strand_id
1 'polypeptide(L)'
;MVPMVPPGSTRFEAELVARVANVLHETSPSVLLQKFVKADPKMDKDLPVVHVGPTSDEEIDTLVKQERVAAWKTVGMMAAVFAVYVALVALLGWCYTKLWSTPVMSESKPDVEVEEFRHGVFSCFEDMHICALSFCCMPYRWADTMKAAGVMSFWTGVLIFFVVSNLRMWAQDYGPILGLSAWICSTLIFTYYRQQLRQIFSIKNDTMDKLKDFSLWCCCCCCAAAQEARQVQMKKLDV
;
A
#
# COMPACT_ATOMS: atom_id res chain seq x y z
N MET A 1 -35.67 15.87 10.30
CA MET A 1 -35.05 17.12 9.83
C MET A 1 -34.95 17.03 8.31
N VAL A 2 -35.55 17.96 7.58
CA VAL A 2 -35.44 18.00 6.12
C VAL A 2 -34.02 18.46 5.76
N PRO A 3 -33.24 17.72 4.96
CA PRO A 3 -31.92 18.17 4.54
C PRO A 3 -32.07 19.42 3.67
N MET A 4 -31.48 20.54 4.10
CA MET A 4 -31.42 21.75 3.28
C MET A 4 -30.42 21.54 2.14
N VAL A 5 -30.91 21.69 0.90
CA VAL A 5 -30.09 21.63 -0.31
C VAL A 5 -29.34 22.96 -0.45
N PRO A 6 -28.00 22.97 -0.62
CA PRO A 6 -27.24 24.20 -0.77
C PRO A 6 -27.58 24.92 -2.10
N PRO A 7 -27.66 26.26 -2.12
CA PRO A 7 -27.97 27.01 -3.33
C PRO A 7 -26.84 26.86 -4.34
N GLY A 8 -27.12 26.22 -5.49
CA GLY A 8 -26.18 25.98 -6.58
C GLY A 8 -26.07 24.53 -7.07
N SER A 9 -26.73 23.57 -6.41
CA SER A 9 -26.70 22.16 -6.84
C SER A 9 -27.47 21.94 -8.15
N THR A 10 -26.93 21.13 -9.05
CA THR A 10 -27.65 20.74 -10.28
C THR A 10 -28.93 19.97 -9.96
N ARG A 11 -29.96 20.05 -10.81
CA ARG A 11 -31.25 19.36 -10.63
C ARG A 11 -31.08 17.85 -10.34
N PHE A 12 -30.02 17.24 -10.88
CA PHE A 12 -29.66 15.84 -10.66
C PHE A 12 -29.19 15.55 -9.23
N GLU A 13 -28.38 16.42 -8.63
CA GLU A 13 -27.90 16.24 -7.25
C GLU A 13 -29.03 16.39 -6.23
N ALA A 14 -29.94 17.33 -6.45
CA ALA A 14 -31.13 17.49 -5.60
C ALA A 14 -32.04 16.25 -5.65
N GLU A 15 -32.22 15.66 -6.83
CA GLU A 15 -33.02 14.45 -7.00
C GLU A 15 -32.33 13.21 -6.41
N LEU A 16 -31.01 13.11 -6.53
CA LEU A 16 -30.21 12.03 -5.93
C LEU A 16 -30.25 12.08 -4.40
N VAL A 17 -30.08 13.27 -3.81
CA VAL A 17 -30.16 13.47 -2.35
C VAL A 17 -31.55 13.12 -1.83
N ALA A 18 -32.61 13.51 -2.54
CA ALA A 18 -33.99 13.16 -2.18
C ALA A 18 -34.25 11.65 -2.24
N ARG A 19 -33.73 10.97 -3.28
CA ARG A 19 -33.86 9.51 -3.41
C ARG A 19 -33.08 8.77 -2.33
N VAL A 20 -31.85 9.19 -2.01
CA VAL A 20 -31.04 8.60 -0.94
C VAL A 20 -31.69 8.82 0.43
N ALA A 21 -32.21 10.01 0.71
CA ALA A 21 -32.92 10.31 1.95
C ALA A 21 -34.19 9.44 2.12
N ASN A 22 -34.95 9.22 1.04
CA ASN A 22 -36.11 8.32 1.07
C ASN A 22 -35.69 6.86 1.31
N VAL A 23 -34.65 6.37 0.65
CA VAL A 23 -34.15 5.00 0.87
C VAL A 23 -33.65 4.81 2.30
N LEU A 24 -32.92 5.78 2.85
CA LEU A 24 -32.45 5.74 4.25
C LEU A 24 -33.60 5.80 5.26
N HIS A 25 -34.65 6.56 4.98
CA HIS A 25 -35.85 6.60 5.82
C HIS A 25 -36.63 5.29 5.76
N GLU A 26 -36.79 4.70 4.58
CA GLU A 26 -37.49 3.41 4.41
C GLU A 26 -36.72 2.22 4.99
N THR A 27 -35.39 2.29 5.04
CA THR A 27 -34.52 1.27 5.63
C THR A 27 -34.22 1.50 7.11
N SER A 28 -34.77 2.57 7.70
CA SER A 28 -34.64 2.82 9.14
C SER A 28 -35.21 1.64 9.93
N PRO A 29 -34.46 1.08 10.91
CA PRO A 29 -34.89 -0.09 11.68
C PRO A 29 -36.27 0.07 12.30
N SER A 30 -36.62 1.29 12.74
CA SER A 30 -37.93 1.59 13.34
C SER A 30 -39.09 1.58 12.34
N VAL A 31 -38.86 2.01 11.09
CA VAL A 31 -39.88 2.00 10.02
C VAL A 31 -40.09 0.58 9.50
N LEU A 32 -39.01 -0.19 9.34
CA LEU A 32 -39.09 -1.60 9.00
C LEU A 32 -39.80 -2.39 10.11
N LEU A 33 -39.47 -2.18 11.39
CA LEU A 33 -40.16 -2.84 12.50
C LEU A 33 -41.66 -2.52 12.50
N GLN A 34 -42.04 -1.26 12.27
CA GLN A 34 -43.45 -0.87 12.20
C GLN A 34 -44.18 -1.47 11.00
N LYS A 35 -43.53 -1.56 9.83
CA LYS A 35 -44.10 -2.23 8.64
C LYS A 35 -44.27 -3.74 8.89
N PHE A 36 -43.30 -4.39 9.53
CA PHE A 36 -43.37 -5.81 9.89
C PHE A 36 -44.46 -6.10 10.94
N VAL A 37 -44.55 -5.28 12.00
CA VAL A 37 -45.57 -5.44 13.06
C VAL A 37 -46.99 -5.19 12.56
N LYS A 38 -47.19 -4.30 11.57
CA LYS A 38 -48.51 -4.01 11.01
C LYS A 38 -48.99 -5.02 9.96
N ALA A 39 -48.11 -5.78 9.35
CA ALA A 39 -48.45 -6.66 8.25
C ALA A 39 -49.13 -7.98 8.68
N ASP A 40 -49.04 -8.38 9.95
CA ASP A 40 -49.69 -9.61 10.42
C ASP A 40 -50.24 -9.51 11.87
N PRO A 41 -51.55 -9.27 12.06
CA PRO A 41 -52.18 -9.19 13.38
C PRO A 41 -52.29 -10.54 14.11
N LYS A 42 -51.96 -11.66 13.47
CA LYS A 42 -51.96 -13.00 14.07
C LYS A 42 -50.58 -13.48 14.50
N MET A 43 -49.54 -12.71 14.23
CA MET A 43 -48.16 -13.00 14.60
C MET A 43 -47.87 -12.61 16.06
N ASP A 44 -48.67 -13.11 17.00
CA ASP A 44 -48.44 -12.94 18.45
C ASP A 44 -48.11 -14.27 19.14
N LYS A 45 -48.32 -15.40 18.44
CA LYS A 45 -48.09 -16.74 19.01
C LYS A 45 -46.78 -17.41 18.60
N ASP A 46 -46.14 -16.88 17.56
CA ASP A 46 -44.87 -17.38 17.02
C ASP A 46 -43.80 -16.27 16.93
N LEU A 47 -43.86 -15.24 17.80
CA LEU A 47 -42.72 -14.32 17.92
C LEU A 47 -41.49 -15.17 18.29
N PRO A 48 -40.38 -15.08 17.54
CA PRO A 48 -39.15 -15.72 17.96
C PRO A 48 -38.83 -15.20 19.34
N VAL A 49 -38.68 -16.12 20.30
CA VAL A 49 -38.20 -15.80 21.64
C VAL A 49 -36.94 -14.95 21.46
N VAL A 50 -37.04 -13.66 21.77
CA VAL A 50 -35.88 -12.80 21.83
C VAL A 50 -35.08 -13.38 22.98
N HIS A 51 -33.98 -14.07 22.66
CA HIS A 51 -33.01 -14.48 23.66
C HIS A 51 -32.52 -13.21 24.34
N VAL A 52 -33.13 -12.90 25.49
CA VAL A 52 -32.63 -11.91 26.42
C VAL A 52 -31.19 -12.32 26.69
N GLY A 53 -30.26 -11.39 26.53
CA GLY A 53 -28.84 -11.63 26.75
C GLY A 53 -28.55 -12.25 28.13
N PRO A 54 -27.31 -12.67 28.39
CA PRO A 54 -26.92 -13.32 29.65
C PRO A 54 -27.51 -12.56 30.85
N THR A 55 -28.26 -13.28 31.70
CA THR A 55 -29.08 -12.67 32.75
C THR A 55 -28.40 -12.71 34.12
N SER A 56 -27.37 -13.55 34.26
CA SER A 56 -26.55 -13.64 35.46
C SER A 56 -25.16 -13.05 35.25
N ASP A 57 -24.60 -12.44 36.29
CA ASP A 57 -23.23 -11.91 36.29
C ASP A 57 -22.19 -13.01 35.98
N GLU A 58 -22.49 -14.27 36.34
CA GLU A 58 -21.65 -15.44 36.05
C GLU A 58 -21.62 -15.79 34.55
N GLU A 59 -22.76 -15.71 33.87
CA GLU A 59 -22.84 -15.89 32.42
C GLU A 59 -22.08 -14.77 31.69
N ILE A 60 -22.21 -13.52 32.15
CA ILE A 60 -21.50 -12.37 31.59
C ILE A 60 -19.98 -12.56 31.74
N ASP A 61 -19.49 -12.92 32.93
CA ASP A 61 -18.05 -13.13 33.16
C ASP A 61 -17.49 -14.29 32.32
N THR A 62 -18.28 -15.36 32.15
CA THR A 62 -17.90 -16.50 31.30
C THR A 62 -17.76 -16.07 29.84
N LEU A 63 -18.71 -15.30 29.31
CA LEU A 63 -18.66 -14.78 27.93
C LEU A 63 -17.48 -13.82 27.74
N VAL A 64 -17.25 -12.89 28.68
CA VAL A 64 -16.10 -11.97 28.63
C VAL A 64 -14.79 -12.73 28.64
N LYS A 65 -14.66 -13.77 29.48
CA LYS A 65 -13.47 -14.65 29.50
C LYS A 65 -13.29 -15.36 28.17
N GLN A 66 -14.36 -15.90 27.57
CA GLN A 66 -14.32 -16.58 26.28
C GLN A 66 -13.89 -15.64 25.14
N GLU A 67 -14.50 -14.46 25.04
CA GLU A 67 -14.14 -13.41 24.06
C GLU A 67 -12.69 -12.98 24.22
N ARG A 68 -12.24 -12.77 25.46
CA ARG A 68 -10.85 -12.40 25.74
C ARG A 68 -9.87 -13.49 25.33
N VAL A 69 -10.17 -14.76 25.61
CA VAL A 69 -9.33 -15.90 25.20
C VAL A 69 -9.29 -16.01 23.67
N ALA A 70 -10.42 -15.82 22.99
CA ALA A 70 -10.48 -15.81 21.53
C ALA A 70 -9.63 -14.66 20.94
N ALA A 71 -9.77 -13.44 21.50
CA ALA A 71 -8.98 -12.29 21.08
C ALA A 71 -7.47 -12.53 21.25
N TRP A 72 -7.01 -13.06 22.39
CA TRP A 72 -5.60 -13.38 22.61
C TRP A 72 -5.06 -14.46 21.67
N LYS A 73 -5.88 -15.46 21.35
CA LYS A 73 -5.51 -16.47 20.34
C LYS A 73 -5.34 -15.84 18.96
N THR A 74 -6.26 -14.96 18.56
CA THR A 74 -6.19 -14.23 17.29
C THR A 74 -4.95 -13.34 17.24
N VAL A 75 -4.70 -12.55 18.28
CA VAL A 75 -3.52 -11.68 18.39
C VAL A 75 -2.23 -12.50 18.35
N GLY A 76 -2.17 -13.61 19.11
CA GLY A 76 -1.00 -14.50 19.12
C GLY A 76 -0.72 -15.12 17.75
N MET A 77 -1.76 -15.55 17.03
CA MET A 77 -1.65 -16.07 15.67
C MET A 77 -1.17 -15.01 14.68
N MET A 78 -1.72 -13.78 14.74
CA MET A 78 -1.27 -12.66 13.90
C MET A 78 0.20 -12.33 14.16
N ALA A 79 0.62 -12.29 15.44
CA ALA A 79 2.00 -12.05 15.81
C ALA A 79 2.94 -13.15 15.29
N ALA A 80 2.53 -14.42 15.37
CA ALA A 80 3.32 -15.54 14.86
C ALA A 80 3.47 -15.48 13.33
N VAL A 81 2.40 -15.20 12.59
CA VAL A 81 2.44 -15.01 11.13
C VAL A 81 3.37 -13.85 10.75
N PHE A 82 3.26 -12.73 11.46
CA PHE A 82 4.12 -11.58 11.23
C PHE A 82 5.60 -11.90 11.51
N ALA A 83 5.90 -12.62 12.59
CA ALA A 83 7.26 -13.05 12.91
C ALA A 83 7.85 -13.96 11.82
N VAL A 84 7.07 -14.92 11.32
CA VAL A 84 7.48 -15.79 10.20
C VAL A 84 7.74 -14.96 8.94
N TYR A 85 6.86 -14.01 8.63
CA TYR A 85 7.02 -13.12 7.47
C TYR A 85 8.30 -12.28 7.57
N VAL A 86 8.59 -11.66 8.72
CA VAL A 86 9.83 -10.91 8.95
C VAL A 86 11.06 -11.82 8.84
N ALA A 87 11.01 -13.03 9.41
CA ALA A 87 12.10 -14.00 9.30
C ALA A 87 12.35 -14.41 7.84
N LEU A 88 11.30 -14.63 7.04
CA LEU A 88 11.42 -14.93 5.61
C LEU A 88 12.02 -13.76 4.84
N VAL A 89 11.59 -12.52 5.11
CA VAL A 89 12.16 -11.31 4.47
C VAL A 89 13.63 -11.16 4.81
N ALA A 90 14.01 -11.39 6.07
CA ALA A 90 15.41 -11.35 6.50
C ALA A 90 16.24 -12.47 5.84
N LEU A 91 15.72 -13.69 5.78
CA LEU A 91 16.40 -14.83 5.16
C LEU A 91 16.59 -14.62 3.65
N LEU A 92 15.54 -14.20 2.94
CA LEU A 92 15.62 -13.92 1.50
C LEU A 92 16.54 -12.73 1.22
N GLY A 93 16.48 -11.68 2.04
CA GLY A 93 17.42 -10.56 1.95
C GLY A 93 18.87 -11.00 2.16
N TRP A 94 19.13 -11.86 3.15
CA TRP A 94 20.45 -12.41 3.39
C TRP A 94 20.94 -13.26 2.21
N CYS A 95 20.11 -14.19 1.71
CA CYS A 95 20.41 -14.98 0.51
C CYS A 95 20.68 -14.07 -0.70
N TYR A 96 19.90 -13.01 -0.88
CA TYR A 96 20.08 -12.04 -1.94
C TYR A 96 21.46 -11.37 -1.87
N THR A 97 21.88 -10.94 -0.67
CA THR A 97 23.20 -10.30 -0.52
C THR A 97 24.37 -11.24 -0.85
N LYS A 98 24.18 -12.56 -0.72
CA LYS A 98 25.20 -13.55 -1.03
C LYS A 98 25.25 -13.91 -2.51
N LEU A 99 24.10 -13.90 -3.19
CA LEU A 99 23.98 -14.39 -4.57
C LEU A 99 24.01 -13.28 -5.61
N TRP A 100 23.47 -12.09 -5.30
CA TRP A 100 23.18 -11.05 -6.29
C TRP A 100 23.56 -9.63 -5.86
N SER A 101 24.30 -9.43 -4.76
CA SER A 101 24.63 -8.07 -4.33
C SER A 101 25.52 -7.34 -5.33
N THR A 102 25.12 -6.11 -5.65
CA THR A 102 25.85 -5.19 -6.50
C THR A 102 26.98 -4.56 -5.66
N PRO A 103 28.25 -4.63 -6.09
CA PRO A 103 29.33 -3.89 -5.44
C PRO A 103 29.06 -2.38 -5.47
N VAL A 104 29.56 -1.68 -4.45
CA VAL A 104 29.43 -0.23 -4.32
C VAL A 104 30.22 0.46 -5.42
N MET A 105 29.63 1.48 -6.04
CA MET A 105 30.29 2.27 -7.08
C MET A 105 31.45 3.08 -6.51
N SER A 106 32.49 3.28 -7.32
CA SER A 106 33.54 4.29 -7.07
C SER A 106 32.93 5.69 -7.05
N GLU A 107 33.43 6.55 -6.15
CA GLU A 107 32.93 7.91 -5.87
C GLU A 107 33.13 8.93 -7.02
N SER A 108 33.65 8.54 -8.18
CA SER A 108 33.88 9.46 -9.29
C SER A 108 32.58 10.08 -9.80
N LYS A 109 32.31 11.35 -9.50
CA LYS A 109 31.18 12.06 -10.12
C LYS A 109 31.46 12.25 -11.61
N PRO A 110 30.50 11.99 -12.51
CA PRO A 110 30.68 12.33 -13.90
C PRO A 110 30.77 13.85 -14.05
N ASP A 111 31.81 14.32 -14.76
CA ASP A 111 32.08 15.75 -15.00
C ASP A 111 31.11 16.40 -15.99
N VAL A 112 30.33 15.59 -16.72
CA VAL A 112 29.41 16.04 -17.77
C VAL A 112 27.97 15.72 -17.37
N GLU A 113 27.12 16.74 -17.42
CA GLU A 113 25.68 16.58 -17.23
C GLU A 113 25.08 15.78 -18.40
N VAL A 114 24.26 14.78 -18.09
CA VAL A 114 23.56 13.94 -19.07
C VAL A 114 22.07 14.24 -19.04
N GLU A 115 21.43 14.38 -20.19
CA GLU A 115 20.01 14.74 -20.27
C GLU A 115 19.07 13.66 -19.70
N GLU A 116 19.35 12.37 -19.94
CA GLU A 116 18.46 11.27 -19.58
C GLU A 116 19.23 10.04 -19.04
N PHE A 117 18.50 9.12 -18.40
CA PHE A 117 19.03 7.79 -18.11
C PHE A 117 19.46 7.11 -19.41
N ARG A 118 20.61 6.43 -19.40
CA ARG A 118 21.16 5.81 -20.61
C ARG A 118 20.33 4.63 -21.13
N HIS A 119 19.53 4.01 -20.27
CA HIS A 119 18.59 2.96 -20.65
C HIS A 119 17.19 3.53 -20.80
N GLY A 120 16.46 3.11 -21.83
CA GLY A 120 15.05 3.46 -21.99
C GLY A 120 14.18 2.84 -20.89
N VAL A 121 13.05 3.47 -20.59
CA VAL A 121 12.14 3.04 -19.50
C VAL A 121 11.60 1.62 -19.70
N PHE A 122 11.23 1.27 -20.93
CA PHE A 122 10.71 -0.06 -21.29
C PHE A 122 11.76 -1.01 -21.86
N SER A 123 13.04 -0.65 -21.74
CA SER A 123 14.16 -1.49 -22.17
C SER A 123 14.53 -2.57 -21.15
N CYS A 124 13.68 -2.83 -20.14
CA CYS A 124 13.98 -3.81 -19.09
C CYS A 124 14.24 -5.21 -19.64
N PHE A 125 13.66 -5.58 -20.79
CA PHE A 125 13.87 -6.88 -21.44
C PHE A 125 15.27 -7.08 -22.04
N GLU A 126 16.07 -6.03 -22.19
CA GLU A 126 17.46 -6.16 -22.66
C GLU A 126 18.35 -6.88 -21.64
N ASP A 127 17.97 -6.85 -20.36
CA ASP A 127 18.60 -7.63 -19.30
C ASP A 127 17.52 -8.38 -18.52
N MET A 128 17.23 -9.60 -18.97
CA MET A 128 16.17 -10.43 -18.39
C MET A 128 16.45 -10.80 -16.93
N HIS A 129 17.72 -10.87 -16.51
CA HIS A 129 18.08 -11.16 -15.13
C HIS A 129 17.69 -10.00 -14.22
N ILE A 130 18.03 -8.77 -14.61
CA ILE A 130 17.63 -7.57 -13.87
C ILE A 130 16.12 -7.38 -13.92
N CYS A 131 15.49 -7.61 -15.07
CA CYS A 131 14.04 -7.54 -15.20
C CYS A 131 13.35 -8.51 -14.23
N ALA A 132 13.78 -9.77 -14.21
CA ALA A 132 13.24 -10.79 -13.32
C ALA A 132 13.45 -10.42 -11.84
N LEU A 133 14.62 -9.91 -11.46
CA LEU A 133 14.89 -9.46 -10.10
C LEU A 133 14.08 -8.21 -9.72
N SER A 134 13.92 -7.25 -10.62
CA SER A 134 13.10 -6.05 -10.39
C SER A 134 11.61 -6.35 -10.32
N PHE A 135 11.15 -7.45 -10.91
CA PHE A 135 9.76 -7.88 -10.83
C PHE A 135 9.49 -8.77 -9.62
N CYS A 136 10.31 -9.81 -9.42
CA CYS A 136 10.08 -10.84 -8.39
C CYS A 136 10.69 -10.47 -7.04
N CYS A 137 11.74 -9.64 -7.02
CA CYS A 137 12.55 -9.32 -5.86
C CYS A 137 12.76 -7.80 -5.72
N MET A 138 11.77 -7.01 -6.14
CA MET A 138 11.85 -5.55 -6.19
C MET A 138 12.38 -4.90 -4.90
N PRO A 139 11.94 -5.28 -3.67
CA PRO A 139 12.44 -4.66 -2.45
C PRO A 139 13.94 -4.81 -2.28
N TYR A 140 14.47 -6.02 -2.55
CA TYR A 140 15.90 -6.31 -2.44
C TYR A 140 16.67 -5.66 -3.59
N ARG A 141 16.13 -5.73 -4.81
CA ARG A 141 16.78 -5.14 -5.99
C ARG A 141 16.92 -3.64 -5.86
N TRP A 142 15.85 -2.95 -5.45
CA TRP A 142 15.87 -1.52 -5.20
C TRP A 142 16.81 -1.15 -4.06
N ALA A 143 16.78 -1.87 -2.94
CA ALA A 143 17.67 -1.64 -1.82
C ALA A 143 19.16 -1.84 -2.18
N ASP A 144 19.47 -2.86 -2.99
CA ASP A 144 20.81 -3.12 -3.49
C ASP A 144 21.29 -2.03 -4.47
N THR A 145 20.40 -1.53 -5.33
CA THR A 145 20.68 -0.36 -6.18
C THR A 145 21.01 0.88 -5.35
N MET A 146 20.22 1.20 -4.31
CA MET A 146 20.47 2.34 -3.44
C MET A 146 21.78 2.19 -2.64
N LYS A 147 22.07 0.97 -2.17
CA LYS A 147 23.34 0.64 -1.52
C LYS A 147 24.53 0.82 -2.46
N ALA A 148 24.43 0.29 -3.67
CA ALA A 148 25.50 0.39 -4.64
C ALA A 148 25.73 1.84 -5.10
N ALA A 149 24.68 2.67 -5.11
CA ALA A 149 24.78 4.10 -5.36
C ALA A 149 25.29 4.93 -4.16
N GLY A 150 25.49 4.33 -2.99
CA GLY A 150 25.93 5.04 -1.78
C GLY A 150 24.83 5.89 -1.13
N VAL A 151 23.55 5.69 -1.49
CA VAL A 151 22.41 6.45 -0.95
C VAL A 151 22.07 6.01 0.47
N MET A 152 22.04 4.70 0.73
CA MET A 152 21.70 4.13 2.04
C MET A 152 22.23 2.71 2.20
N SER A 153 22.15 2.14 3.40
CA SER A 153 22.47 0.72 3.60
C SER A 153 21.39 -0.19 2.97
N PHE A 154 21.79 -1.41 2.57
CA PHE A 154 20.86 -2.40 2.02
C PHE A 154 19.66 -2.66 2.95
N TRP A 155 19.91 -2.89 4.24
CA TRP A 155 18.85 -3.19 5.20
C TRP A 155 17.94 -1.99 5.46
N THR A 156 18.47 -0.77 5.42
CA THR A 156 17.66 0.45 5.46
C THR A 156 16.72 0.51 4.26
N GLY A 157 17.21 0.21 3.06
CA GLY A 157 16.39 0.19 1.84
C GLY A 157 15.30 -0.89 1.90
N VAL A 158 15.65 -2.10 2.35
CA VAL A 158 14.67 -3.18 2.54
C VAL A 158 13.60 -2.78 3.55
N LEU A 159 13.99 -2.17 4.67
CA LEU A 159 13.05 -1.71 5.71
C LEU A 159 12.10 -0.64 5.18
N ILE A 160 12.61 0.37 4.45
CA ILE A 160 11.79 1.40 3.82
C ILE A 160 10.77 0.76 2.88
N PHE A 161 11.23 -0.10 1.98
CA PHE A 161 10.37 -0.75 1.00
C PHE A 161 9.30 -1.62 1.68
N PHE A 162 9.71 -2.38 2.70
CA PHE A 162 8.83 -3.23 3.50
C PHE A 162 7.74 -2.41 4.20
N VAL A 163 8.10 -1.35 4.93
CA VAL A 163 7.15 -0.50 5.66
C VAL A 163 6.19 0.17 4.68
N VAL A 164 6.71 0.77 3.60
CA VAL A 164 5.90 1.46 2.59
C VAL A 164 4.92 0.50 1.91
N SER A 165 5.37 -0.72 1.55
CA SER A 165 4.52 -1.72 0.90
C SER A 165 3.42 -2.25 1.83
N ASN A 166 3.74 -2.53 3.09
CA ASN A 166 2.77 -3.00 4.07
C ASN A 166 1.75 -1.90 4.44
N LEU A 167 2.19 -0.64 4.60
CA LEU A 167 1.29 0.49 4.83
C LEU A 167 0.35 0.71 3.65
N ARG A 168 0.86 0.58 2.42
CA ARG A 168 0.02 0.66 1.22
C ARG A 168 -1.05 -0.44 1.19
N MET A 169 -0.66 -1.69 1.45
CA MET A 169 -1.61 -2.81 1.49
C MET A 169 -2.67 -2.61 2.57
N TRP A 170 -2.24 -2.29 3.79
CA TRP A 170 -3.12 -2.03 4.92
C TRP A 170 -4.10 -0.88 4.62
N ALA A 171 -3.60 0.25 4.10
CA ALA A 171 -4.42 1.41 3.77
C ALA A 171 -5.53 1.12 2.74
N GLN A 172 -5.29 0.18 1.82
CA GLN A 172 -6.26 -0.21 0.80
C GLN A 172 -7.49 -0.91 1.39
N ASP A 173 -7.33 -1.63 2.50
CA ASP A 173 -8.41 -2.37 3.17
C ASP A 173 -9.41 -1.44 3.90
N TYR A 174 -8.99 -0.23 4.28
CA TYR A 174 -9.85 0.75 4.98
C TYR A 174 -10.59 1.70 4.05
N GLY A 175 -10.39 1.59 2.73
CA GLY A 175 -11.16 2.30 1.72
C GLY A 175 -10.34 3.04 0.68
N PRO A 176 -11.00 3.51 -0.40
CA PRO A 176 -10.32 4.00 -1.60
C PRO A 176 -9.54 5.29 -1.39
N ILE A 177 -10.01 6.20 -0.52
CA ILE A 177 -9.32 7.47 -0.24
C ILE A 177 -8.00 7.21 0.49
N LEU A 178 -8.01 6.36 1.52
CA LEU A 178 -6.81 6.04 2.28
C LEU A 178 -5.83 5.23 1.41
N GLY A 179 -6.31 4.24 0.67
CA GLY A 179 -5.50 3.47 -0.27
C GLY A 179 -4.82 4.35 -1.34
N LEU A 180 -5.56 5.28 -1.95
CA LEU A 180 -5.00 6.23 -2.92
C LEU A 180 -3.94 7.13 -2.28
N SER A 181 -4.21 7.66 -1.08
CA SER A 181 -3.26 8.51 -0.37
C SER A 181 -1.95 7.78 -0.05
N ALA A 182 -2.03 6.55 0.46
CA ALA A 182 -0.85 5.73 0.75
C ALA A 182 -0.07 5.38 -0.52
N TRP A 183 -0.75 5.11 -1.64
CA TRP A 183 -0.11 4.87 -2.92
C TRP A 183 0.61 6.11 -3.47
N ILE A 184 -0.01 7.29 -3.40
CA ILE A 184 0.65 8.55 -3.78
C ILE A 184 1.88 8.80 -2.89
N CYS A 185 1.75 8.67 -1.57
CA CYS A 185 2.87 8.83 -0.64
C CYS A 185 4.02 7.85 -0.95
N SER A 186 3.71 6.58 -1.22
CA SER A 186 4.72 5.58 -1.60
C SER A 186 5.46 5.97 -2.89
N THR A 187 4.72 6.44 -3.90
CA THR A 187 5.27 6.88 -5.18
C THR A 187 6.19 8.09 -5.00
N LEU A 188 5.80 9.06 -4.15
CA LEU A 188 6.63 10.23 -3.85
C LEU A 188 7.96 9.83 -3.17
N ILE A 189 7.94 8.87 -2.24
CA ILE A 189 9.15 8.37 -1.58
C ILE A 189 10.10 7.75 -2.60
N PHE A 190 9.63 6.87 -3.48
CA PHE A 190 10.49 6.24 -4.48
C PHE A 190 10.97 7.23 -5.55
N THR A 191 10.11 8.17 -5.95
CA THR A 191 10.48 9.28 -6.83
C THR A 191 11.58 10.13 -6.22
N TYR A 192 11.50 10.43 -4.92
CA TYR A 192 12.53 11.19 -4.21
C TYR A 192 13.90 10.49 -4.25
N TYR A 193 13.95 9.17 -3.99
CA TYR A 193 15.21 8.42 -4.09
C TYR A 193 15.72 8.32 -5.53
N ARG A 194 14.82 8.23 -6.51
CA ARG A 194 15.19 8.32 -7.92
C ARG A 194 15.79 9.69 -8.27
N GLN A 195 15.29 10.78 -7.68
CA GLN A 195 15.91 12.10 -7.84
C GLN A 195 17.32 12.16 -7.26
N GLN A 196 17.57 11.47 -6.15
CA GLN A 196 18.94 11.37 -5.63
C GLN A 196 19.86 10.62 -6.59
N LEU A 197 19.39 9.55 -7.23
CA LEU A 197 20.17 8.88 -8.27
C LEU A 197 20.50 9.83 -9.42
N ARG A 198 19.55 10.63 -9.90
CA ARG A 198 19.83 11.64 -10.94
C ARG A 198 20.94 12.59 -10.52
N GLN A 199 20.92 13.08 -9.27
CA GLN A 199 21.98 13.95 -8.75
C GLN A 199 23.35 13.25 -8.67
N ILE A 200 23.38 11.98 -8.28
CA ILE A 200 24.62 11.17 -8.20
C ILE A 200 25.23 10.93 -9.59
N PHE A 201 24.39 10.77 -10.60
CA PHE A 201 24.80 10.50 -11.98
C PHE A 201 24.91 11.76 -12.85
N SER A 202 24.81 12.96 -12.25
CA SER A 202 24.73 14.23 -13.00
C SER A 202 23.71 14.18 -14.13
N ILE A 203 22.56 13.53 -13.90
CA ILE A 203 21.44 13.48 -14.84
C ILE A 203 20.56 14.70 -14.57
N LYS A 204 20.12 15.36 -15.64
CA LYS A 204 19.17 16.47 -15.59
C LYS A 204 17.96 16.14 -14.70
N ASN A 205 17.57 17.12 -13.89
CA ASN A 205 16.56 16.99 -12.84
C ASN A 205 15.67 18.25 -12.76
N ASP A 206 14.99 18.55 -13.85
CA ASP A 206 14.04 19.65 -13.90
C ASP A 206 12.64 19.25 -13.40
N THR A 207 11.69 20.19 -13.42
CA THR A 207 10.30 19.94 -12.98
C THR A 207 9.61 18.87 -13.84
N MET A 208 9.91 18.81 -15.15
CA MET A 208 9.33 17.82 -16.05
C MET A 208 9.91 16.43 -15.81
N ASP A 209 11.19 16.32 -15.49
CA ASP A 209 11.82 15.07 -15.12
C ASP A 209 11.25 14.51 -13.81
N LYS A 210 10.97 15.38 -12.83
CA LYS A 210 10.31 14.97 -11.58
C LYS A 210 8.91 14.40 -11.83
N LEU A 211 8.14 15.01 -12.73
CA LEU A 211 6.81 14.50 -13.12
C LEU A 211 6.90 13.20 -13.92
N LYS A 212 7.88 13.07 -14.83
CA LYS A 212 8.15 11.82 -15.55
C LYS A 212 8.51 10.70 -14.59
N ASP A 213 9.38 10.96 -13.63
CA ASP A 213 9.82 9.99 -12.63
C ASP A 213 8.68 9.57 -11.70
N PHE A 214 7.84 10.53 -11.27
CA PHE A 214 6.61 10.22 -10.55
C PHE A 214 5.69 9.34 -11.37
N SER A 215 5.42 9.71 -12.62
CA SER A 215 4.54 8.95 -13.52
C SER A 215 5.08 7.55 -13.80
N LEU A 216 6.41 7.40 -13.88
CA LEU A 216 7.05 6.13 -14.08
C LEU A 216 6.92 5.23 -12.84
N TRP A 217 7.25 5.72 -11.65
CA TRP A 217 7.08 4.94 -10.41
C TRP A 217 5.61 4.59 -10.13
N CYS A 218 4.72 5.49 -10.52
CA CYS A 218 3.27 5.35 -10.46
C CYS A 218 2.77 4.21 -11.38
N CYS A 219 3.19 4.19 -12.65
CA CYS A 219 2.62 3.31 -13.68
C CYS A 219 3.44 2.02 -13.93
N CYS A 220 4.76 2.03 -13.73
CA CYS A 220 5.62 0.86 -13.90
C CYS A 220 6.82 0.89 -12.93
N CYS A 221 6.57 0.62 -11.65
CA CYS A 221 7.62 0.54 -10.62
C CYS A 221 8.74 -0.47 -10.95
N CYS A 222 8.41 -1.63 -11.55
CA CYS A 222 9.42 -2.62 -11.93
C CYS A 222 10.34 -2.13 -13.06
N CYS A 223 9.79 -1.40 -14.04
CA CYS A 223 10.57 -0.75 -15.10
C CYS A 223 11.52 0.30 -14.49
N ALA A 224 11.00 1.13 -13.57
CA ALA A 224 11.78 2.14 -12.87
C ALA A 224 12.96 1.51 -12.12
N ALA A 225 12.67 0.50 -11.30
CA ALA A 225 13.68 -0.21 -10.52
C ALA A 225 14.71 -0.92 -11.41
N ALA A 226 14.30 -1.52 -12.54
CA ALA A 226 15.20 -2.13 -13.52
C ALA A 226 16.12 -1.10 -14.20
N GLN A 227 15.58 0.04 -14.61
CA GLN A 227 16.36 1.12 -15.22
C GLN A 227 17.41 1.68 -14.24
N GLU A 228 17.01 1.91 -12.98
CA GLU A 228 17.91 2.39 -11.91
C GLU A 228 19.03 1.40 -11.63
N ALA A 229 18.67 0.13 -11.51
CA ALA A 229 19.59 -0.99 -11.34
C ALA A 229 20.64 -1.06 -12.46
N ARG A 230 20.21 -0.95 -13.71
CA ARG A 230 21.13 -0.98 -14.88
C ARG A 230 22.05 0.23 -14.91
N GLN A 231 21.52 1.42 -14.60
CA GLN A 231 22.31 2.65 -14.53
C GLN A 231 23.47 2.50 -13.53
N VAL A 232 23.19 1.97 -12.34
CA VAL A 232 24.21 1.73 -11.30
C VAL A 232 25.22 0.65 -11.71
N GLN A 233 24.81 -0.35 -12.48
CA GLN A 233 25.73 -1.40 -12.93
C GLN A 233 26.69 -0.94 -14.03
N MET A 234 26.30 -0.02 -14.92
CA MET A 234 27.18 0.44 -16.01
C MET A 234 28.41 1.17 -15.53
N LYS A 235 28.30 2.01 -14.49
CA LYS A 235 29.44 2.77 -13.94
C LYS A 235 30.56 1.86 -13.41
N LYS A 236 30.31 0.55 -13.31
CA LYS A 236 31.33 -0.46 -12.97
C LYS A 236 32.24 -0.83 -14.13
N LEU A 237 31.78 -0.69 -15.37
CA LEU A 237 32.54 -1.12 -16.57
C LEU A 237 33.46 -0.03 -17.10
N ASP A 238 33.28 1.21 -16.66
CA ASP A 238 34.09 2.36 -17.07
C ASP A 238 35.29 2.63 -16.12
N VAL A 239 35.61 1.67 -15.24
CA VAL A 239 36.77 1.66 -14.32
C VAL A 239 37.66 0.47 -14.64
#